data_AF-A0A2E0WW04-F1
#
_entry.id   AF-A0A2E0WW04-F1
#
_cell.length_a   1.000
_cell.length_b   1.000
_cell.length_c   1.000
_cell.angle_alpha   90.00
_cell.angle_beta   90.00
_cell.angle_gamma   90.00
#
_symmetry.space_group_name_H-M   'P 1'
#
loop_
_entity.id
_entity.type
_entity.pdbx_description
1 polymer ?
#
loop_
_entity_poly.entity_id
_entity_poly.type
_entity_poly.pdbx_seq_one_letter_code
_entity_poly.pdbx_strand_id
1 'polypeptide(L)'
;MDAKKQPSKDAPKTYVETIREGAIAANIHVSQSPDGNQSHYFVMSRCWKNQTTGKFKYTDRMYPRNADSVAKVAELAAARCEQLDGRLDQDETPAEAKAA
;
A
#
# COMPACT_ATOMS: atom_id res chain seq x y z
N MET A 1 -21.42 11.84 26.79
CA MET A 1 -19.98 11.46 26.76
C MET A 1 -19.64 11.25 25.30
N ASP A 2 -19.37 12.36 24.64
CA ASP A 2 -19.30 12.46 23.19
C ASP A 2 -17.83 12.26 22.79
N ALA A 3 -17.55 11.11 22.19
CA ALA A 3 -16.19 10.73 21.80
C ALA A 3 -15.72 11.67 20.69
N LYS A 4 -14.85 12.61 21.07
CA LYS A 4 -14.13 13.52 20.18
C LYS A 4 -13.27 12.69 19.22
N LYS A 5 -13.76 12.47 18.00
CA LYS A 5 -13.00 11.83 16.92
C LYS A 5 -11.89 12.79 16.50
N GLN A 6 -10.67 12.55 16.96
CA GLN A 6 -9.50 13.33 16.55
C GLN A 6 -9.28 13.15 15.03
N PRO A 7 -9.09 14.23 14.26
CA PRO A 7 -8.71 14.12 12.86
C PRO A 7 -7.28 13.56 12.79
N SER A 8 -7.13 12.36 12.25
CA SER A 8 -5.82 11.76 11.98
C SER A 8 -5.10 12.62 10.94
N LYS A 9 -3.99 13.21 11.36
CA LYS A 9 -3.11 14.10 10.60
C LYS A 9 -2.23 13.30 9.63
N ASP A 10 -2.85 12.43 8.85
CA ASP A 10 -2.16 11.67 7.80
C ASP A 10 -2.33 12.43 6.47
N ALA A 11 -1.21 12.59 5.76
CA ALA A 11 -1.22 13.05 4.37
C ALA A 11 -2.21 12.23 3.52
N PRO A 12 -2.78 12.78 2.43
CA PRO A 12 -3.67 12.02 1.56
C PRO A 12 -2.92 10.81 0.97
N LYS A 13 -3.19 9.64 1.55
CA LYS A 13 -2.68 8.34 1.10
C LYS A 13 -3.50 7.94 -0.12
N THR A 14 -2.95 8.13 -1.31
CA THR A 14 -3.65 7.72 -2.53
C THR A 14 -3.44 6.23 -2.74
N TYR A 15 -4.54 5.48 -2.81
CA TYR A 15 -4.51 4.07 -3.16
C TYR A 15 -4.09 3.89 -4.62
N VAL A 16 -3.17 2.96 -4.87
CA VAL A 16 -2.68 2.65 -6.22
C VAL A 16 -3.25 1.31 -6.68
N GLU A 17 -2.86 0.23 -6.01
CA GLU A 17 -3.28 -1.13 -6.37
C GLU A 17 -3.19 -2.10 -5.19
N THR A 18 -3.68 -3.33 -5.37
CA THR A 18 -3.61 -4.39 -4.36
C THR A 18 -3.01 -5.65 -4.96
N ILE A 19 -1.99 -6.19 -4.31
CA ILE A 19 -1.44 -7.51 -4.61
C ILE A 19 -2.03 -8.52 -3.62
N ARG A 20 -2.46 -9.69 -4.11
CA ARG A 20 -3.17 -10.67 -3.28
C ARG A 20 -2.70 -12.10 -3.55
N GLU A 21 -2.45 -12.84 -2.48
CA GLU A 21 -2.22 -14.29 -2.50
C GLU A 21 -3.06 -14.96 -1.41
N GLY A 22 -4.08 -15.71 -1.85
CA GLY A 22 -5.00 -16.40 -0.94
C GLY A 22 -5.63 -15.47 0.10
N ALA A 23 -5.31 -15.70 1.37
CA ALA A 23 -5.84 -14.93 2.50
C ALA A 23 -5.05 -13.62 2.76
N ILE A 24 -3.89 -13.42 2.15
CA ILE A 24 -2.99 -12.28 2.38
C ILE A 24 -3.11 -11.29 1.21
N ALA A 25 -3.11 -10.00 1.51
CA ALA A 25 -3.09 -8.92 0.53
C ALA A 25 -2.18 -7.78 0.98
N ALA A 26 -1.55 -7.08 0.04
CA ALA A 26 -0.82 -5.85 0.26
C ALA A 26 -1.45 -4.75 -0.59
N ASN A 27 -1.88 -3.67 0.07
CA ASN A 27 -2.38 -2.48 -0.62
C ASN A 27 -1.21 -1.53 -0.80
N ILE A 28 -0.96 -1.11 -2.04
CA ILE A 28 0.05 -0.12 -2.38
C ILE A 28 -0.59 1.27 -2.34
N HIS A 29 0.13 2.19 -1.72
CA HIS A 29 -0.25 3.57 -1.55
C HIS A 29 0.90 4.46 -2.01
N VAL A 30 0.57 5.65 -2.50
CA VAL A 30 1.53 6.74 -2.67
C VAL A 30 1.24 7.80 -1.63
N SER A 31 2.32 8.29 -1.01
CA SER A 31 2.27 9.46 -0.13
C SER A 31 3.32 10.46 -0.61
N GLN A 32 3.00 11.73 -0.47
CA GLN A 32 3.96 12.81 -0.63
C GLN A 32 4.52 13.19 0.74
N SER A 33 5.84 13.33 0.84
CA SER A 33 6.50 13.87 2.02
C SER A 33 6.26 15.38 2.14
N PRO A 34 6.45 15.98 3.32
CA PRO A 34 6.39 17.45 3.47
C PRO A 34 7.39 18.19 2.55
N ASP A 35 8.48 17.53 2.17
CA ASP A 35 9.52 18.06 1.31
C ASP A 35 9.19 17.96 -0.19
N GLY A 36 8.02 17.41 -0.55
CA GLY A 36 7.51 17.31 -1.91
C GLY A 36 7.79 15.97 -2.61
N ASN A 37 8.66 15.12 -2.06
CA ASN A 37 8.99 13.82 -2.65
C ASN A 37 7.82 12.85 -2.55
N GLN A 38 7.48 12.20 -3.66
CA GLN A 38 6.51 11.12 -3.68
C GLN A 38 7.21 9.77 -3.48
N SER A 39 6.61 8.89 -2.67
CA SER A 39 7.12 7.54 -2.48
C SER A 39 5.98 6.55 -2.35
N HIS A 40 6.16 5.38 -2.97
CA HIS A 40 5.24 4.28 -2.83
C HIS A 40 5.57 3.43 -1.60
N TYR A 41 4.54 3.02 -0.89
CA TYR A 41 4.66 2.10 0.24
C TYR A 41 3.46 1.15 0.25
N PHE A 42 3.59 0.03 0.95
CA PHE A 42 2.51 -0.95 1.02
C PHE A 42 2.11 -1.31 2.46
N VAL A 43 0.84 -1.66 2.63
CA VAL A 43 0.29 -2.13 3.90
C VAL A 43 -0.29 -3.52 3.70
N MET A 44 0.23 -4.48 4.46
CA MET A 44 -0.25 -5.86 4.41
C MET A 44 -1.44 -6.09 5.33
N SER A 45 -2.37 -6.91 4.87
CA SER A 45 -3.50 -7.37 5.65
C SER A 45 -3.88 -8.80 5.30
N ARG A 46 -4.48 -9.49 6.27
CA ARG A 46 -5.05 -10.82 6.14
C ARG A 46 -6.56 -10.72 6.16
N CYS A 47 -7.21 -11.33 5.16
CA CYS A 47 -8.64 -11.51 5.12
C CYS A 47 -9.05 -12.90 5.61
N TRP A 48 -10.20 -12.99 6.28
CA TRP A 48 -10.84 -14.26 6.60
C TRP A 48 -12.36 -14.09 6.61
N LYS A 49 -13.09 -15.18 6.36
CA LYS A 49 -14.54 -15.22 6.51
C LYS A 49 -14.86 -15.58 7.96
N ASN A 50 -15.54 -14.68 8.67
CA ASN A 50 -16.04 -14.98 10.01
C ASN A 50 -17.14 -16.05 9.90
N GLN A 51 -16.98 -17.17 10.61
CA GLN A 51 -17.91 -18.30 10.52
C GLN A 51 -19.30 -17.98 11.08
N THR A 52 -19.37 -17.16 12.13
CA THR A 52 -20.63 -16.79 12.79
C THR A 52 -21.46 -15.82 11.96
N THR A 53 -20.81 -14.81 11.37
CA THR A 53 -21.52 -13.71 10.68
C THR A 53 -21.51 -13.85 9.16
N GLY A 54 -20.72 -14.77 8.60
CA GLY A 54 -20.49 -14.92 7.16
C GLY A 54 -19.73 -13.76 6.51
N LYS A 55 -19.41 -12.70 7.25
CA LYS A 55 -18.77 -11.48 6.75
C LYS A 55 -17.25 -11.66 6.65
N PHE A 56 -16.66 -11.04 5.64
CA PHE A 56 -15.20 -10.90 5.57
C PHE A 56 -14.72 -9.89 6.62
N LYS A 57 -13.62 -10.24 7.27
CA LYS A 57 -12.92 -9.40 8.24
C LYS A 57 -11.45 -9.32 7.83
N TYR A 58 -10.80 -8.24 8.21
CA TYR A 58 -9.42 -7.93 7.85
C TYR A 58 -8.62 -7.67 9.13
N THR A 59 -7.35 -8.07 9.15
CA THR A 59 -6.41 -7.82 10.26
C THR A 59 -4.99 -7.70 9.73
N ASP A 60 -4.18 -6.91 10.41
CA ASP A 60 -2.73 -6.82 10.30
C ASP A 60 -1.99 -8.04 10.89
N ARG A 61 -2.66 -8.89 11.68
CA ARG A 61 -2.06 -10.06 12.31
C ARG A 61 -1.85 -11.21 11.33
N MET A 62 -0.57 -11.57 11.17
CA MET A 62 -0.12 -12.70 10.38
C MET A 62 0.13 -13.93 11.27
N TYR A 63 -0.15 -15.11 10.74
CA TYR A 63 0.00 -16.39 11.46
C TYR A 63 0.97 -17.30 10.71
N PRO A 64 1.73 -18.18 11.40
CA PRO A 64 2.75 -19.03 10.77
C PRO A 64 2.27 -19.86 9.58
N ARG A 65 1.02 -20.34 9.60
CA ARG A 65 0.40 -21.09 8.50
C ARG A 65 0.31 -20.32 7.17
N ASN A 66 0.51 -19.00 7.20
CA ASN A 66 0.46 -18.12 6.04
C ASN A 66 1.86 -17.61 5.67
N ALA A 67 2.93 -18.16 6.25
CA ALA A 67 4.30 -17.67 6.06
C ALA A 67 4.68 -17.54 4.57
N ASP A 68 4.42 -18.56 3.76
CA ASP A 68 4.75 -18.55 2.33
C ASP A 68 3.98 -17.45 1.58
N SER A 69 2.68 -17.30 1.86
CA SER A 69 1.86 -16.24 1.26
C SER A 69 2.29 -14.85 1.73
N VAL A 70 2.73 -14.70 2.98
CA VAL A 70 3.24 -13.43 3.51
C VAL A 70 4.55 -13.07 2.81
N ALA A 71 5.50 -14.00 2.73
CA ALA A 71 6.78 -13.77 2.06
C ALA A 71 6.57 -13.38 0.59
N LYS A 72 5.79 -14.17 -0.15
CA LYS A 72 5.48 -13.92 -1.56
C LYS A 72 4.80 -12.58 -1.79
N VAL A 73 3.79 -12.23 -0.98
CA VAL A 73 3.10 -10.93 -1.13
C VAL A 73 4.03 -9.77 -0.78
N ALA A 74 4.86 -9.90 0.26
CA ALA A 74 5.81 -8.87 0.64
C ALA A 74 6.85 -8.63 -0.46
N GLU A 75 7.41 -9.69 -1.04
CA GLU A 75 8.37 -9.62 -2.15
C GLU A 75 7.76 -8.95 -3.38
N LEU A 76 6.57 -9.39 -3.79
CA LEU A 76 5.88 -8.82 -4.95
C LEU A 76 5.50 -7.36 -4.72
N ALA A 77 5.06 -6.99 -3.51
CA ALA A 77 4.70 -5.62 -3.18
C ALA A 77 5.92 -4.70 -3.12
N ALA A 78 7.03 -5.16 -2.56
CA ALA A 78 8.28 -4.40 -2.56
C ALA A 78 8.79 -4.16 -3.98
N ALA A 79 8.91 -5.22 -4.78
CA ALA A 79 9.32 -5.10 -6.18
C ALA A 79 8.37 -4.19 -7.00
N ARG A 80 7.08 -4.19 -6.66
CA ARG A 80 6.11 -3.33 -7.32
C ARG A 80 6.27 -1.87 -6.92
N CYS A 81 6.52 -1.56 -5.65
CA CYS A 81 6.84 -0.19 -5.23
C CYS A 81 8.08 0.33 -5.94
N GLU A 82 9.15 -0.47 -6.04
CA GLU A 82 10.38 -0.07 -6.75
C GLU A 82 10.12 0.26 -8.23
N GLN A 83 9.29 -0.55 -8.91
CA GLN A 83 8.88 -0.26 -10.30
C GLN A 83 8.06 1.03 -10.41
N LEU A 84 7.22 1.33 -9.43
CA LEU A 84 6.37 2.52 -9.43
C LEU A 84 7.19 3.77 -9.10
N ASP A 85 8.10 3.70 -8.14
CA ASP A 85 9.03 4.79 -7.80
C ASP A 85 9.95 5.11 -8.98
N GLY A 86 10.54 4.09 -9.63
CA GLY A 86 11.37 4.31 -10.81
C GLY A 86 10.63 4.91 -12.02
N ARG A 87 9.28 4.89 -12.04
CA ARG A 87 8.48 5.61 -13.03
C ARG A 87 8.26 7.06 -12.64
N LEU A 88 8.13 7.37 -11.35
CA LEU A 88 8.04 8.76 -10.88
C LEU A 88 9.28 9.56 -11.27
N ASP A 89 10.48 8.96 -11.09
CA ASP A 89 11.75 9.60 -11.48
C ASP A 89 11.86 9.88 -12.99
N GLN A 90 11.19 9.07 -13.83
CA GLN A 90 11.21 9.25 -15.30
C GLN A 90 10.26 10.35 -15.78
N ASP A 91 9.14 10.55 -15.09
CA ASP A 91 8.21 11.64 -15.41
C ASP A 91 8.75 13.02 -14.96
N GLU A 92 9.71 13.07 -14.03
CA GLU A 92 10.38 14.29 -13.58
C GLU A 92 11.61 14.69 -14.41
N THR A 93 12.04 13.89 -15.40
CA THR A 93 13.06 14.36 -16.36
C THR A 93 12.49 15.48 -17.24
N PRO A 94 13.05 16.70 -17.20
CA PRO A 94 12.38 17.89 -17.71
C PRO A 94 12.25 17.88 -19.22
N ALA A 95 11.07 18.31 -19.68
CA ALA A 95 10.80 18.79 -21.03
C ALA A 95 11.56 20.10 -21.35
N GLU A 96 12.87 20.17 -21.09
CA GLU A 96 13.76 21.24 -21.54
C GLU A 96 14.61 20.75 -22.72
N ALA A 97 13.96 20.49 -23.87
CA ALA A 97 14.66 20.31 -25.15
C ALA A 97 13.72 20.52 -26.35
N LYS A 98 13.00 21.64 -26.40
CA LYS A 98 12.41 22.25 -27.61
C LYS A 98 11.87 23.63 -27.16
N ALA A 99 12.43 24.77 -27.53
CA ALA A 99 12.81 25.16 -28.87
C ALA A 99 14.07 26.03 -28.86
N ALA A 100 14.97 25.70 -29.79
CA ALA A 100 15.94 26.60 -30.38
C ALA A 100 15.25 27.57 -31.34
#